data_AF-A0A7W7HIY1-F1
#
_entry.id   AF-A0A7W7HIY1-F1
#
_cell.length_a   1.000
_cell.length_b   1.000
_cell.length_c   1.000
_cell.angle_alpha   90.00
_cell.angle_beta   90.00
_cell.angle_gamma   90.00
#
_symmetry.space_group_name_H-M   'P 1'
#
loop_
_entity.id
_entity.type
_entity.pdbx_description
1 polymer ?
#
loop_
_entity_poly.entity_id
_entity_poly.type
_entity_poly.pdbx_seq_one_letter_code
_entity_poly.pdbx_strand_id
1 'polypeptide(L)'
;MTSDVLPEAAETYLRALGAELPDAPPDTVREIVDDVRAHIADALAGGRTLEQALAGLGSPQTVAAQAREELALPDRTPDLAARAARLLRAVAVAVGVLTAVYVTFLLPSTLPVDDTEAGTTFMQQYGPGLAMLTLLPALLAAAPSVLPTRRRGPAAAAVAAVLTVFVVVKHDIGLHYVPLMLLLWAAAIVPWAMRRERGRLAVRLWHLTAALLIAFPGLLTGASAGTGKIGLEPAGLVWVLLPLTLAALCAFGRRPGYTATALAGTAVMLMALLDGGFLFAAFWWFGGLYLTIGAIGFVTTPPRPRTRPERPTPAINTAAVPG
;
A
#
# COMPACT_ATOMS: atom_id res chain seq x y z
N MET A 1 10.04 -33.41 35.02
CA MET A 1 9.16 -32.75 34.04
C MET A 1 9.91 -32.76 32.71
N THR A 2 9.73 -33.82 31.94
CA THR A 2 10.19 -33.89 30.56
C THR A 2 9.42 -32.83 29.78
N SER A 3 10.14 -31.85 29.23
CA SER A 3 9.59 -30.96 28.21
C SER A 3 9.22 -31.84 27.02
N ASP A 4 7.94 -32.23 26.92
CA ASP A 4 7.43 -33.00 25.79
C ASP A 4 7.63 -32.17 24.52
N VAL A 5 8.62 -32.61 23.74
CA VAL A 5 8.96 -31.98 22.47
C VAL A 5 7.81 -32.28 21.53
N LEU A 6 7.02 -31.25 21.22
CA LEU A 6 5.94 -31.38 20.25
C LEU A 6 6.52 -31.63 18.85
N PRO A 7 5.80 -32.35 17.98
CA PRO A 7 6.19 -32.48 16.58
C PRO A 7 6.34 -31.11 15.90
N GLU A 8 7.28 -30.98 14.96
CA GLU A 8 7.61 -29.72 14.27
C GLU A 8 6.38 -29.05 13.59
N ALA A 9 5.45 -29.86 13.08
CA ALA A 9 4.22 -29.36 12.48
C ALA A 9 3.29 -28.66 13.50
N ALA A 10 3.24 -29.15 14.75
CA ALA A 10 2.49 -28.50 15.82
C ALA A 10 3.15 -27.17 16.22
N GLU A 11 4.48 -27.13 16.34
CA GLU A 11 5.19 -25.88 16.61
C GLU A 11 5.01 -24.85 15.48
N THR A 12 4.97 -25.32 14.24
CA THR A 12 4.69 -24.48 13.07
C THR A 12 3.28 -23.91 13.14
N TYR A 13 2.29 -24.71 13.57
CA TYR A 13 0.93 -24.27 13.83
C TYR A 13 0.87 -23.20 14.93
N LEU A 14 1.50 -23.44 16.08
CA LEU A 14 1.53 -22.51 17.21
C LEU A 14 2.24 -21.18 16.87
N ARG A 15 3.33 -21.23 16.09
CA ARG A 15 3.96 -20.01 15.55
C ARG A 15 3.02 -19.24 14.62
N ALA A 16 2.25 -19.95 13.78
CA ALA A 16 1.25 -19.30 12.93
C ALA A 16 0.14 -18.66 13.76
N LEU A 17 -0.37 -19.35 14.80
CA LEU A 17 -1.37 -18.82 15.72
C LEU A 17 -0.88 -17.55 16.43
N GLY A 18 0.33 -17.58 17.00
CA GLY A 18 0.93 -16.39 17.63
C GLY A 18 1.10 -15.22 16.65
N ALA A 19 1.42 -15.50 15.39
CA ALA A 19 1.52 -14.48 14.35
C ALA A 19 0.15 -13.87 13.98
N GLU A 20 -0.94 -14.59 14.20
CA GLU A 20 -2.31 -14.09 14.01
C GLU A 20 -2.78 -13.24 15.19
N LEU A 21 -2.09 -13.19 16.35
CA LEU A 21 -2.48 -12.42 17.54
C LEU A 21 -1.53 -11.24 17.89
N PRO A 22 -1.10 -10.38 16.94
CA PRO A 22 -0.06 -9.38 17.20
C PRO A 22 -0.49 -8.20 18.09
N ASP A 23 -1.79 -8.03 18.34
CA ASP A 23 -2.36 -6.89 19.09
C ASP A 23 -2.82 -7.27 20.49
N ALA A 24 -2.89 -8.57 20.79
CA ALA A 24 -3.14 -9.02 22.14
C ALA A 24 -1.90 -8.73 23.01
N PRO A 25 -2.08 -8.45 24.31
CA PRO A 25 -0.95 -8.34 25.23
C PRO A 25 -0.06 -9.59 25.11
N PRO A 26 1.28 -9.44 25.13
CA PRO A 26 2.19 -10.56 24.91
C PRO A 26 2.02 -11.69 25.93
N ASP A 27 1.48 -11.37 27.10
CA ASP A 27 1.17 -12.33 28.16
C ASP A 27 -0.06 -13.16 27.78
N THR A 28 -1.11 -12.50 27.28
CA THR A 28 -2.32 -13.14 26.74
C THR A 28 -2.01 -14.01 25.51
N VAL A 29 -1.13 -13.56 24.62
CA VAL A 29 -0.71 -14.37 23.46
C VAL A 29 0.00 -15.64 23.93
N ARG A 30 0.89 -15.54 24.92
CA ARG A 30 1.57 -16.71 25.50
C ARG A 30 0.57 -17.65 26.13
N GLU A 31 -0.38 -17.14 26.90
CA GLU A 31 -1.43 -17.93 27.53
C GLU A 31 -2.28 -18.70 26.51
N ILE A 32 -2.76 -18.05 25.44
CA ILE A 32 -3.51 -18.71 24.37
C ILE A 32 -2.66 -19.78 23.67
N VAL A 33 -1.41 -19.46 23.34
CA VAL A 33 -0.52 -20.39 22.64
C VAL A 33 -0.20 -21.59 23.53
N ASP A 34 -0.01 -21.37 24.83
CA ASP A 34 0.29 -22.42 25.79
C ASP A 34 -0.94 -23.28 26.10
N ASP A 35 -2.15 -22.71 26.11
CA ASP A 35 -3.40 -23.46 26.23
C ASP A 35 -3.65 -24.36 25.00
N VAL A 36 -3.47 -23.83 23.79
CA VAL A 36 -3.55 -24.63 22.56
C VAL A 36 -2.42 -25.68 22.50
N ARG A 37 -1.22 -25.35 22.98
CA ARG A 37 -0.11 -26.31 23.11
C ARG A 37 -0.49 -27.46 24.03
N ALA A 38 -1.06 -27.18 25.19
CA ALA A 38 -1.54 -28.18 26.14
C ALA A 38 -2.63 -29.05 25.52
N HIS A 39 -3.60 -28.43 24.82
CA HIS A 39 -4.67 -29.16 24.15
C HIS A 39 -4.16 -30.12 23.07
N ILE A 40 -3.13 -29.73 22.30
CA ILE A 40 -2.48 -30.62 21.32
C ILE A 40 -1.78 -31.78 22.04
N ALA A 41 -1.03 -31.50 23.11
CA ALA A 41 -0.33 -32.53 23.88
C ALA A 41 -1.30 -33.56 24.48
N ASP A 42 -2.41 -33.10 25.05
CA ASP A 42 -3.46 -33.95 25.61
C ASP A 42 -4.12 -34.82 24.54
N ALA A 43 -4.40 -34.25 23.36
CA ALA A 43 -4.97 -35.00 22.24
C ALA A 43 -4.03 -36.12 21.76
N LEU A 44 -2.72 -35.85 21.70
CA LEU A 44 -1.70 -36.84 21.34
C LEU A 44 -1.56 -37.93 22.41
N ALA A 45 -1.54 -37.55 23.69
CA ALA A 45 -1.49 -38.49 24.80
C ALA A 45 -2.73 -39.40 24.86
N GLY A 46 -3.89 -38.86 24.44
CA GLY A 46 -5.14 -39.62 24.25
C GLY A 46 -5.18 -40.54 23.03
N GLY A 47 -4.07 -40.65 22.28
CA GLY A 47 -3.94 -41.56 21.14
C GLY A 47 -4.47 -41.03 19.80
N ARG A 48 -4.85 -39.74 19.71
CA ARG A 48 -5.19 -39.13 18.41
C ARG A 48 -3.92 -38.87 17.61
N THR A 49 -4.04 -38.92 16.28
CA THR A 49 -2.93 -38.48 15.43
C THR A 49 -2.84 -36.96 15.42
N LEU A 50 -1.64 -36.41 15.14
CA LEU A 50 -1.45 -34.97 15.03
C LEU A 50 -2.38 -34.32 14.01
N GLU A 51 -2.62 -34.99 12.88
CA GLU A 51 -3.50 -34.49 11.83
C GLU A 51 -4.95 -34.40 12.31
N GLN A 52 -5.43 -35.38 13.07
CA GLN A 52 -6.75 -35.32 13.71
C GLN A 52 -6.84 -34.20 14.77
N ALA A 53 -5.78 -34.02 15.57
CA ALA A 53 -5.73 -32.97 16.57
C ALA A 53 -5.78 -31.56 15.94
N LEU A 54 -4.96 -31.32 14.90
CA LEU A 54 -4.95 -30.05 14.18
C LEU A 54 -6.23 -29.82 13.37
N ALA A 55 -6.80 -30.86 12.75
CA ALA A 55 -8.08 -30.76 12.06
C ALA A 55 -9.24 -30.40 13.01
N GLY A 56 -9.21 -30.90 14.24
CA GLY A 56 -10.19 -30.57 15.28
C GLY A 56 -10.11 -29.12 15.76
N LEU A 57 -8.90 -28.55 15.83
CA LEU A 57 -8.69 -27.13 16.15
C LEU A 57 -9.07 -26.21 14.98
N GLY A 58 -8.96 -26.69 13.74
CA GLY A 58 -9.17 -25.88 12.55
C GLY A 58 -7.96 -24.98 12.22
N SER A 59 -8.18 -23.95 11.41
CA SER A 59 -7.08 -23.07 10.97
C SER A 59 -6.61 -22.15 12.12
N PRO A 60 -5.32 -21.75 12.16
CA PRO A 60 -4.84 -20.77 13.13
C PRO A 60 -5.63 -19.46 13.12
N GLN A 61 -6.16 -19.06 11.95
CA GLN A 61 -7.01 -17.88 11.81
C GLN A 61 -8.35 -18.05 12.53
N THR A 62 -8.94 -19.24 12.46
CA THR A 62 -10.20 -19.58 13.14
C THR A 62 -10.02 -19.53 14.65
N VAL A 63 -8.97 -20.17 15.17
CA VAL A 63 -8.66 -20.16 16.61
C VAL A 63 -8.34 -18.74 17.08
N ALA A 64 -7.56 -17.97 16.34
CA ALA A 64 -7.28 -16.57 16.67
C ALA A 64 -8.54 -15.68 16.64
N ALA A 65 -9.47 -15.93 15.71
CA ALA A 65 -10.74 -15.20 15.65
C ALA A 65 -11.62 -15.52 16.87
N GLN A 66 -11.73 -16.80 17.24
CA GLN A 66 -12.45 -17.22 18.44
C GLN A 66 -11.83 -16.63 19.71
N ALA A 67 -10.51 -16.71 19.87
CA ALA A 67 -9.81 -16.13 21.01
C ALA A 67 -10.01 -14.62 21.11
N ARG A 68 -10.11 -13.91 19.98
CA ARG A 68 -10.45 -12.47 19.98
C ARG A 68 -11.87 -12.21 20.44
N GLU A 69 -12.83 -13.02 19.99
CA GLU A 69 -14.22 -12.90 20.39
C GLU A 69 -14.37 -13.14 21.90
N GLU A 70 -13.74 -14.19 22.42
CA GLU A 70 -13.71 -14.52 23.84
C GLU A 70 -13.07 -13.42 24.69
N LEU A 71 -11.98 -12.82 24.20
CA LEU A 71 -11.28 -11.74 24.89
C LEU A 71 -11.86 -10.34 24.61
N ALA A 72 -12.96 -10.24 23.85
CA ALA A 72 -13.54 -8.99 23.38
C ALA A 72 -12.52 -8.04 22.74
N LEU A 73 -11.51 -8.60 22.05
CA LEU A 73 -10.50 -7.83 21.35
C LEU A 73 -11.12 -7.19 20.10
N PRO A 74 -10.85 -5.90 19.83
CA PRO A 74 -11.44 -5.21 18.69
C PRO A 74 -10.97 -5.82 17.35
N ASP A 75 -11.93 -6.05 16.45
CA ASP A 75 -11.65 -6.51 15.08
C ASP A 75 -10.74 -5.53 14.33
N ARG A 76 -9.55 -5.99 13.95
CA ARG A 76 -8.51 -5.15 13.33
C ARG A 76 -8.76 -4.86 11.84
N THR A 77 -9.41 -5.79 11.14
CA THR A 77 -9.70 -5.72 9.70
C THR A 77 -10.48 -4.44 9.30
N PRO A 78 -11.58 -4.06 9.98
CA PRO A 78 -12.29 -2.82 9.66
C PRO A 78 -11.44 -1.56 9.92
N ASP A 79 -10.58 -1.54 10.94
CA ASP A 79 -9.74 -0.38 11.23
C ASP A 79 -8.56 -0.24 10.25
N LEU A 80 -7.91 -1.34 9.85
CA LEU A 80 -6.86 -1.33 8.83
C LEU A 80 -7.39 -0.86 7.47
N ALA A 81 -8.55 -1.36 7.04
CA ALA A 81 -9.18 -0.92 5.80
C ALA A 81 -9.56 0.57 5.85
N ALA A 82 -10.05 1.05 7.00
CA ALA A 82 -10.36 2.46 7.18
C ALA A 82 -9.10 3.33 7.16
N ARG A 83 -8.00 2.89 7.79
CA ARG A 83 -6.71 3.59 7.76
C ARG A 83 -6.12 3.63 6.35
N ALA A 84 -6.18 2.53 5.61
CA ALA A 84 -5.77 2.48 4.20
C ALA A 84 -6.57 3.48 3.35
N ALA A 85 -7.89 3.52 3.53
CA ALA A 85 -8.77 4.48 2.85
C ALA A 85 -8.38 5.93 3.15
N ARG A 86 -8.13 6.25 4.42
CA ARG A 86 -7.71 7.60 4.87
C ARG A 86 -6.38 8.00 4.24
N LEU A 87 -5.37 7.11 4.26
CA LEU A 87 -4.06 7.42 3.70
C LEU A 87 -4.13 7.62 2.18
N LEU A 88 -4.74 6.69 1.44
CA LEU A 88 -4.87 6.81 -0.02
C LEU A 88 -5.63 8.07 -0.42
N ARG A 89 -6.67 8.44 0.33
CA ARG A 89 -7.41 9.69 0.09
C ARG A 89 -6.56 10.93 0.40
N ALA A 90 -5.80 10.92 1.49
CA ALA A 90 -4.90 12.03 1.81
C ALA A 90 -3.85 12.24 0.69
N VAL A 91 -3.27 11.15 0.19
CA VAL A 91 -2.35 11.18 -0.96
C VAL A 91 -3.06 11.68 -2.22
N ALA A 92 -4.29 11.22 -2.49
CA ALA A 92 -5.11 11.69 -3.61
C ALA A 92 -5.34 13.21 -3.52
N VAL A 93 -5.78 13.73 -2.37
CA VAL A 93 -5.99 15.16 -2.17
C VAL A 93 -4.69 15.95 -2.39
N ALA A 94 -3.57 15.48 -1.84
CA ALA A 94 -2.27 16.13 -2.04
C ALA A 94 -1.87 16.20 -3.52
N VAL A 95 -2.05 15.10 -4.27
CA VAL A 95 -1.80 15.06 -5.72
C VAL A 95 -2.77 15.99 -6.46
N GLY A 96 -4.05 15.99 -6.11
CA GLY A 96 -5.03 16.88 -6.74
C GLY A 96 -4.72 18.36 -6.54
N VAL A 97 -4.29 18.75 -5.32
CA VAL A 97 -3.84 20.12 -5.03
C VAL A 97 -2.59 20.45 -5.84
N LEU A 98 -1.61 19.54 -5.90
CA LEU A 98 -0.40 19.73 -6.70
C LEU A 98 -0.73 19.91 -8.19
N THR A 99 -1.61 19.07 -8.74
CA THR A 99 -2.10 19.20 -10.12
C THR A 99 -2.78 20.56 -10.34
N ALA A 100 -3.65 20.98 -9.42
CA ALA A 100 -4.37 22.25 -9.53
C ALA A 100 -3.41 23.45 -9.54
N VAL A 101 -2.41 23.45 -8.65
CA VAL A 101 -1.35 24.47 -8.62
C VAL A 101 -0.58 24.47 -9.94
N TYR A 102 -0.19 23.31 -10.45
CA TYR A 102 0.50 23.20 -11.74
C TYR A 102 -0.35 23.76 -12.90
N VAL A 103 -1.59 23.30 -13.05
CA VAL A 103 -2.49 23.73 -14.14
C VAL A 103 -2.80 25.23 -14.05
N THR A 104 -2.89 25.78 -12.84
CA THR A 104 -3.21 27.20 -12.64
C THR A 104 -2.04 28.13 -12.90
N PHE A 105 -0.85 27.80 -12.38
CA PHE A 105 0.27 28.73 -12.30
C PHE A 105 1.43 28.39 -13.23
N LEU A 106 1.61 27.11 -13.58
CA LEU A 106 2.79 26.63 -14.30
C LEU A 106 2.50 26.25 -15.75
N LEU A 107 1.26 25.85 -16.07
CA LEU A 107 0.88 25.53 -17.44
C LEU A 107 0.63 26.82 -18.24
N PRO A 108 1.45 27.14 -19.25
CA PRO A 108 1.18 28.28 -20.14
C PRO A 108 -0.12 28.01 -20.89
N SER A 109 -1.01 29.00 -21.02
CA SER A 109 -2.22 28.80 -21.80
C SER A 109 -1.84 28.72 -23.28
N THR A 110 -1.96 27.53 -23.87
CA THR A 110 -1.74 27.30 -25.31
C THR A 110 -2.99 27.60 -26.14
N LEU A 111 -4.05 28.15 -25.53
CA LEU A 111 -5.28 28.52 -26.24
C LEU A 111 -5.03 29.83 -26.98
N PRO A 112 -5.09 29.85 -28.32
CA PRO A 112 -4.88 31.06 -29.09
C PRO A 112 -6.04 32.02 -28.84
N VAL A 113 -5.77 33.08 -28.09
CA VAL A 113 -6.64 34.25 -27.96
C VAL A 113 -5.81 35.41 -28.50
N ASP A 114 -5.90 35.59 -29.81
CA ASP A 114 -5.14 36.55 -30.62
C ASP A 114 -3.62 36.30 -30.72
N ASP A 115 -3.07 36.48 -31.94
CA ASP A 115 -1.68 36.19 -32.34
C ASP A 115 -0.59 37.02 -31.61
N THR A 116 -0.95 37.74 -30.54
CA THR A 116 -0.08 38.71 -29.86
C THR A 116 0.32 38.36 -28.42
N GLU A 117 -0.28 37.34 -27.76
CA GLU A 117 0.08 37.02 -26.37
C GLU A 117 0.36 35.52 -26.14
N ALA A 118 1.41 35.02 -26.78
CA ALA A 118 2.01 33.74 -26.39
C ALA A 118 2.66 33.89 -24.99
N GLY A 119 2.14 33.18 -23.99
CA GLY A 119 2.80 33.02 -22.69
C GLY A 119 2.05 33.52 -21.45
N THR A 120 0.78 33.91 -21.56
CA THR A 120 -0.03 34.18 -20.37
C THR A 120 -0.39 32.88 -19.65
N THR A 121 -0.46 32.91 -18.32
CA THR A 121 -0.88 31.77 -17.50
C THR A 121 -2.41 31.69 -17.43
N PHE A 122 -2.98 30.53 -17.11
CA PHE A 122 -4.42 30.37 -16.94
C PHE A 122 -5.02 31.39 -15.95
N MET A 123 -4.27 31.68 -14.88
CA MET A 123 -4.60 32.72 -13.90
C MET A 123 -4.68 34.13 -14.50
N GLN A 124 -3.74 34.48 -15.38
CA GLN A 124 -3.73 35.78 -16.05
C GLN A 124 -4.85 35.89 -17.10
N GLN A 125 -5.12 34.80 -17.82
CA GLN A 125 -6.09 34.76 -18.90
C GLN A 125 -7.55 34.76 -18.40
N TYR A 126 -7.85 33.97 -17.37
CA TYR A 126 -9.22 33.71 -16.91
C TYR A 126 -9.51 34.30 -15.52
N GLY A 127 -8.51 34.83 -14.84
CA GLY A 127 -8.62 35.41 -13.51
C GLY A 127 -8.69 34.38 -12.36
N PRO A 128 -8.61 34.87 -11.11
CA PRO A 128 -8.56 34.03 -9.90
C PRO A 128 -9.76 33.12 -9.71
N GLY A 129 -10.96 33.59 -10.09
CA GLY A 129 -12.20 32.83 -9.88
C GLY A 129 -12.23 31.53 -10.70
N LEU A 130 -11.82 31.59 -11.97
CA LEU A 130 -11.74 30.41 -12.83
C LEU A 130 -10.55 29.52 -12.45
N ALA A 131 -9.43 30.10 -12.02
CA ALA A 131 -8.30 29.35 -11.49
C ALA A 131 -8.70 28.47 -10.29
N MET A 132 -9.57 28.96 -9.39
CA MET A 132 -10.09 28.15 -8.28
C MET A 132 -10.89 26.92 -8.73
N LEU A 133 -11.46 26.90 -9.93
CA LEU A 133 -12.15 25.70 -10.44
C LEU A 133 -11.21 24.52 -10.67
N THR A 134 -9.90 24.76 -10.86
CA THR A 134 -8.91 23.68 -10.97
C THR A 134 -8.73 22.91 -9.65
N LEU A 135 -9.15 23.49 -8.51
CA LEU A 135 -9.16 22.79 -7.22
C LEU A 135 -10.35 21.84 -7.07
N LEU A 136 -11.36 21.92 -7.94
CA LEU A 136 -12.58 21.12 -7.83
C LEU A 136 -12.30 19.61 -7.76
N PRO A 137 -11.42 19.01 -8.60
CA PRO A 137 -11.05 17.59 -8.46
C PRO A 137 -10.45 17.22 -7.10
N ALA A 138 -9.64 18.11 -6.50
CA ALA A 138 -9.05 17.89 -5.18
C ALA A 138 -10.12 17.97 -4.07
N LEU A 139 -11.06 18.90 -4.18
CA LEU A 139 -12.20 19.01 -3.27
C LEU A 139 -13.12 17.79 -3.36
N LEU A 140 -13.41 17.33 -4.58
CA LEU A 140 -14.16 16.09 -4.82
C LEU A 140 -13.45 14.89 -4.18
N ALA A 141 -12.12 14.80 -4.27
CA ALA A 141 -11.35 13.76 -3.62
C ALA A 141 -11.46 13.78 -2.09
N ALA A 142 -11.58 14.97 -1.49
CA ALA A 142 -11.78 15.15 -0.06
C ALA A 142 -13.22 14.83 0.38
N ALA A 143 -14.23 15.07 -0.48
CA ALA A 143 -15.65 15.02 -0.13
C ALA A 143 -16.11 13.76 0.65
N PRO A 144 -15.66 12.53 0.36
CA PRO A 144 -16.16 11.39 1.10
C PRO A 144 -15.54 11.23 2.51
N SER A 145 -14.67 12.14 2.96
CA SER A 145 -14.17 12.18 4.35
C SER A 145 -15.22 12.71 5.33
N VAL A 146 -16.06 13.65 4.87
CA VAL A 146 -17.13 14.25 5.68
C VAL A 146 -18.38 13.36 5.78
N LEU A 147 -18.48 12.33 4.95
CA LEU A 147 -19.63 11.42 4.95
C LEU A 147 -19.55 10.37 6.07
N PRO A 148 -20.70 9.88 6.57
CA PRO A 148 -20.76 8.76 7.51
C PRO A 148 -20.11 7.51 6.93
N THR A 149 -19.47 6.70 7.78
CA THR A 149 -18.68 5.50 7.39
C THR A 149 -19.41 4.57 6.42
N ARG A 150 -20.73 4.40 6.58
CA ARG A 150 -21.59 3.56 5.71
C ARG A 150 -21.65 4.05 4.26
N ARG A 151 -21.57 5.37 4.02
CA ARG A 151 -21.68 5.98 2.68
C ARG A 151 -20.31 6.27 2.04
N ARG A 152 -19.21 6.18 2.79
CA ARG A 152 -17.86 6.52 2.29
C ARG A 152 -17.42 5.67 1.10
N GLY A 153 -17.76 4.39 1.09
CA GLY A 153 -17.39 3.46 0.00
C GLY A 153 -18.07 3.83 -1.33
N PRO A 154 -19.41 3.82 -1.41
CA PRO A 154 -20.14 4.22 -2.62
C PRO A 154 -19.78 5.63 -3.09
N ALA A 155 -19.64 6.59 -2.17
CA ALA A 155 -19.24 7.95 -2.51
C ALA A 155 -17.82 8.03 -3.08
N ALA A 156 -16.86 7.24 -2.57
CA ALA A 156 -15.51 7.16 -3.14
C ALA A 156 -15.55 6.65 -4.59
N ALA A 157 -16.34 5.62 -4.86
CA ALA A 157 -16.50 5.06 -6.21
C ALA A 157 -17.17 6.06 -7.16
N ALA A 158 -18.23 6.76 -6.69
CA ALA A 158 -18.89 7.79 -7.47
C ALA A 158 -17.94 8.94 -7.84
N VAL A 159 -17.15 9.43 -6.88
CA VAL A 159 -16.14 10.48 -7.13
C VAL A 159 -15.08 10.00 -8.14
N ALA A 160 -14.58 8.76 -8.01
CA ALA A 160 -13.62 8.20 -8.95
C ALA A 160 -14.21 8.10 -10.37
N ALA A 161 -15.48 7.68 -10.50
CA ALA A 161 -16.18 7.60 -11.78
C ALA A 161 -16.38 8.98 -12.41
N VAL A 162 -16.85 9.97 -11.64
CA VAL A 162 -17.01 11.36 -12.11
C VAL A 162 -15.68 11.93 -12.60
N LEU A 163 -14.60 11.72 -11.85
CA LEU A 163 -13.28 12.20 -12.29
C LEU A 163 -12.80 11.45 -13.54
N THR A 164 -13.10 10.17 -13.67
CA THR A 164 -12.78 9.40 -14.89
C THR A 164 -13.48 10.00 -16.11
N VAL A 165 -14.78 10.32 -15.99
CA VAL A 165 -15.53 11.00 -17.07
C VAL A 165 -14.91 12.36 -17.39
N PHE A 166 -14.53 13.14 -16.37
CA PHE A 166 -13.86 14.43 -16.55
C PHE A 166 -12.54 14.28 -17.32
N VAL A 167 -11.69 13.33 -16.92
CA VAL A 167 -10.39 13.05 -17.57
C VAL A 167 -10.58 12.67 -19.05
N VAL A 168 -11.59 11.87 -19.36
CA VAL A 168 -11.89 11.42 -20.74
C VAL A 168 -12.47 12.55 -21.59
N VAL A 169 -13.41 13.33 -21.06
CA VAL A 169 -14.11 14.39 -21.81
C VAL A 169 -13.21 15.61 -22.06
N LYS A 170 -12.33 15.95 -21.11
CA LYS A 170 -11.47 17.14 -21.19
C LYS A 170 -10.03 16.77 -21.50
N HIS A 171 -9.75 16.11 -22.62
CA HIS A 171 -8.42 15.54 -22.91
C HIS A 171 -7.23 16.47 -22.56
N ASP A 172 -7.25 17.73 -22.98
CA ASP A 172 -6.13 18.67 -22.78
C ASP A 172 -5.77 18.89 -21.30
N ILE A 173 -6.77 19.09 -20.45
CA ILE A 173 -6.58 19.38 -19.01
C ILE A 173 -6.69 18.10 -18.18
N GLY A 174 -7.58 17.21 -18.58
CA GLY A 174 -7.94 15.95 -17.93
C GLY A 174 -6.77 14.99 -17.80
N LEU A 175 -5.87 14.93 -18.80
CA LEU A 175 -4.68 14.08 -18.73
C LEU A 175 -3.78 14.40 -17.52
N HIS A 176 -3.81 15.64 -17.02
CA HIS A 176 -3.06 16.07 -15.83
C HIS A 176 -3.63 15.49 -14.53
N TYR A 177 -4.91 15.09 -14.52
CA TYR A 177 -5.61 14.53 -13.37
C TYR A 177 -5.62 12.99 -13.35
N VAL A 178 -4.94 12.33 -14.29
CA VAL A 178 -4.87 10.86 -14.33
C VAL A 178 -4.24 10.27 -13.05
N PRO A 179 -3.11 10.78 -12.51
CA PRO A 179 -2.59 10.31 -11.23
C PRO A 179 -3.61 10.38 -10.08
N LEU A 180 -4.37 11.48 -10.02
CA LEU A 180 -5.45 11.65 -9.04
C LEU A 180 -6.56 10.61 -9.23
N MET A 181 -6.98 10.38 -10.47
CA MET A 181 -7.99 9.37 -10.83
C MET A 181 -7.55 7.96 -10.39
N LEU A 182 -6.30 7.58 -10.65
CA LEU A 182 -5.74 6.29 -10.23
C LEU A 182 -5.78 6.13 -8.70
N LEU A 183 -5.38 7.17 -7.95
CA LEU A 183 -5.42 7.17 -6.49
C LEU A 183 -6.85 7.10 -5.92
N LEU A 184 -7.83 7.72 -6.59
CA LEU A 184 -9.23 7.63 -6.17
C LEU A 184 -9.82 6.25 -6.39
N TRP A 185 -9.52 5.61 -7.53
CA TRP A 185 -9.86 4.21 -7.74
C TRP A 185 -9.19 3.30 -6.72
N ALA A 186 -7.91 3.55 -6.41
CA ALA A 186 -7.20 2.84 -5.35
C ALA A 186 -7.90 3.01 -3.99
N ALA A 187 -8.28 4.24 -3.61
CA ALA A 187 -8.96 4.55 -2.36
C ALA A 187 -10.37 3.92 -2.28
N ALA A 188 -11.04 3.68 -3.41
CA ALA A 188 -12.33 3.00 -3.48
C ALA A 188 -12.18 1.46 -3.39
N ILE A 189 -11.28 0.89 -4.18
CA ILE A 189 -11.14 -0.57 -4.36
C ILE A 189 -10.37 -1.22 -3.22
N VAL A 190 -9.25 -0.64 -2.78
CA VAL A 190 -8.35 -1.28 -1.80
C VAL A 190 -9.04 -1.57 -0.47
N PRO A 191 -9.73 -0.61 0.18
CA PRO A 191 -10.41 -0.88 1.45
C PRO A 191 -11.54 -1.89 1.34
N TRP A 192 -12.26 -1.87 0.21
CA TRP A 192 -13.31 -2.87 -0.07
C TRP A 192 -12.70 -4.26 -0.20
N ALA A 193 -11.60 -4.38 -0.92
CA ALA A 193 -10.94 -5.64 -1.14
C ALA A 193 -10.13 -6.13 0.07
N MET A 194 -9.73 -5.26 1.00
CA MET A 194 -9.17 -5.67 2.30
C MET A 194 -10.25 -6.25 3.23
N ARG A 195 -11.51 -5.83 3.09
CA ARG A 195 -12.65 -6.36 3.86
C ARG A 195 -13.13 -7.72 3.34
N ARG A 196 -12.96 -8.00 2.06
CA ARG A 196 -13.21 -9.33 1.48
C ARG A 196 -11.90 -10.09 1.48
N GLU A 197 -11.67 -10.89 2.52
CA GLU A 197 -10.48 -11.73 2.71
C GLU A 197 -9.91 -12.23 1.38
N ARG A 198 -8.81 -11.61 0.92
CA ARG A 198 -8.20 -11.96 -0.36
C ARG A 198 -7.48 -13.30 -0.22
N GLY A 199 -7.80 -14.24 -1.10
CA GLY A 199 -7.03 -15.47 -1.23
C GLY A 199 -5.54 -15.19 -1.50
N ARG A 200 -4.67 -16.08 -1.02
CA ARG A 200 -3.20 -15.97 -1.15
C ARG A 200 -2.74 -15.72 -2.59
N LEU A 201 -3.45 -16.31 -3.57
CA LEU A 201 -3.15 -16.16 -4.99
C LEU A 201 -3.39 -14.73 -5.49
N ALA A 202 -4.47 -14.08 -5.07
CA ALA A 202 -4.76 -12.69 -5.45
C ALA A 202 -3.71 -11.71 -4.91
N VAL A 203 -3.24 -11.94 -3.69
CA VAL A 203 -2.16 -11.15 -3.08
C VAL A 203 -0.85 -11.34 -3.86
N ARG A 204 -0.49 -12.58 -4.19
CA ARG A 204 0.69 -12.88 -5.02
C ARG A 204 0.62 -12.25 -6.41
N LEU A 205 -0.53 -12.38 -7.09
CA LEU A 205 -0.75 -11.76 -8.41
C LEU A 205 -0.60 -10.24 -8.34
N TRP A 206 -1.13 -9.59 -7.30
CA TRP A 206 -0.94 -8.15 -7.11
C TRP A 206 0.55 -7.77 -7.02
N HIS A 207 1.33 -8.48 -6.19
CA HIS A 207 2.76 -8.21 -6.04
C HIS A 207 3.53 -8.40 -7.35
N LEU A 208 3.20 -9.43 -8.14
CA LEU A 208 3.81 -9.68 -9.45
C LEU A 208 3.42 -8.63 -10.50
N THR A 209 2.14 -8.27 -10.58
CA THR A 209 1.69 -7.22 -11.51
C THR A 209 2.32 -5.87 -11.16
N ALA A 210 2.38 -5.52 -9.87
CA ALA A 210 3.07 -4.31 -9.41
C ALA A 210 4.56 -4.33 -9.78
N ALA A 211 5.25 -5.45 -9.53
CA ALA A 211 6.65 -5.61 -9.88
C ALA A 211 6.88 -5.48 -11.40
N LEU A 212 6.04 -6.08 -12.22
CA LEU A 212 6.14 -6.00 -13.69
C LEU A 212 5.97 -4.55 -14.18
N LEU A 213 4.97 -3.84 -13.69
CA LEU A 213 4.72 -2.43 -14.05
C LEU A 213 5.88 -1.52 -13.61
N ILE A 214 6.46 -1.77 -12.44
CA ILE A 214 7.64 -1.03 -11.97
C ILE A 214 8.86 -1.39 -12.80
N ALA A 215 9.08 -2.65 -13.16
CA ALA A 215 10.23 -3.08 -13.95
C ALA A 215 10.19 -2.56 -15.39
N PHE A 216 9.01 -2.30 -15.94
CA PHE A 216 8.80 -2.01 -17.36
C PHE A 216 9.71 -0.92 -17.94
N PRO A 217 9.85 0.28 -17.34
CA PRO A 217 10.76 1.31 -17.87
C PRO A 217 12.24 0.86 -17.87
N GLY A 218 12.67 0.14 -16.83
CA GLY A 218 14.02 -0.40 -16.74
C GLY A 218 14.29 -1.48 -17.79
N LEU A 219 13.30 -2.34 -18.05
CA LEU A 219 13.35 -3.36 -19.10
C LEU A 219 13.43 -2.75 -20.50
N LEU A 220 12.61 -1.72 -20.79
CA LEU A 220 12.67 -1.01 -22.07
C LEU A 220 14.01 -0.32 -22.30
N THR A 221 14.55 0.31 -21.25
CA THR A 221 15.85 1.00 -21.30
C THR A 221 16.98 -0.02 -21.51
N GLY A 222 16.95 -1.14 -20.78
CA GLY A 222 17.92 -2.22 -20.92
C GLY A 222 17.88 -2.89 -22.30
N ALA A 223 16.68 -3.14 -22.83
CA ALA A 223 16.52 -3.68 -24.18
C ALA A 223 17.07 -2.71 -25.24
N SER A 224 16.81 -1.41 -25.08
CA SER A 224 17.33 -0.38 -25.98
C SER A 224 18.86 -0.30 -25.96
N ALA A 225 19.46 -0.36 -24.76
CA ALA A 225 20.92 -0.42 -24.60
C ALA A 225 21.53 -1.67 -25.26
N GLY A 226 20.88 -2.83 -25.14
CA GLY A 226 21.34 -4.08 -25.77
C GLY A 226 21.40 -4.03 -27.29
N THR A 227 20.63 -3.15 -27.92
CA THR A 227 20.69 -2.91 -29.38
C THR A 227 21.80 -1.95 -29.82
N GLY A 228 22.61 -1.43 -28.89
CA GLY A 228 23.69 -0.47 -29.17
C GLY A 228 23.22 0.95 -29.51
N LYS A 229 21.91 1.23 -29.42
CA LYS A 229 21.33 2.56 -29.75
C LYS A 229 21.58 3.61 -28.68
N ILE A 230 21.82 3.20 -27.44
CA ILE A 230 22.03 4.09 -26.30
C ILE A 230 23.30 3.63 -25.60
N GLY A 231 24.27 4.52 -25.45
CA GLY A 231 25.45 4.27 -24.62
C GLY A 231 25.05 4.12 -23.15
N LEU A 232 25.48 3.04 -22.51
CA LEU A 232 25.29 2.86 -21.06
C LEU A 232 26.31 3.70 -20.29
N GLU A 233 26.07 5.00 -20.25
CA GLU A 233 26.74 5.85 -19.28
C GLU A 233 26.33 5.44 -17.85
N PRO A 234 27.12 5.76 -16.82
CA PRO A 234 26.79 5.44 -15.43
C PRO A 234 25.38 5.90 -15.01
N ALA A 235 24.91 7.03 -15.55
CA ALA A 235 23.55 7.52 -15.33
C ALA A 235 22.49 6.59 -15.94
N GLY A 236 22.74 6.03 -17.14
CA GLY A 236 21.84 5.07 -17.79
C GLY A 236 21.69 3.77 -17.00
N LEU A 237 22.76 3.32 -16.33
CA LEU A 237 22.68 2.15 -15.44
C LEU A 237 21.73 2.38 -14.26
N VAL A 238 21.68 3.59 -13.70
CA VAL A 238 20.73 3.92 -12.62
C VAL A 238 19.29 3.77 -13.10
N TRP A 239 18.98 4.24 -14.32
CA TRP A 239 17.65 4.13 -14.91
C TRP A 239 17.20 2.69 -15.20
N VAL A 240 18.15 1.76 -15.36
CA VAL A 240 17.85 0.33 -15.51
C VAL A 240 17.76 -0.36 -14.15
N LEU A 241 18.76 -0.18 -13.29
CA LEU A 241 18.90 -0.93 -12.04
C LEU A 241 17.91 -0.46 -10.97
N LEU A 242 17.57 0.83 -10.90
CA LEU A 242 16.66 1.35 -9.88
C LEU A 242 15.23 0.77 -10.03
N PRO A 243 14.56 0.80 -11.20
CA PRO A 243 13.25 0.18 -11.35
C PRO A 243 13.27 -1.34 -11.11
N LEU A 244 14.33 -2.03 -11.54
CA LEU A 244 14.46 -3.48 -11.35
C LEU A 244 14.62 -3.87 -9.87
N THR A 245 15.42 -3.12 -9.12
CA THR A 245 15.60 -3.35 -7.68
C THR A 245 14.32 -3.07 -6.90
N LEU A 246 13.61 -1.98 -7.21
CA LEU A 246 12.30 -1.67 -6.64
C LEU A 246 11.27 -2.75 -6.99
N ALA A 247 11.23 -3.20 -8.25
CA ALA A 247 10.35 -4.27 -8.70
C ALA A 247 10.61 -5.58 -7.94
N ALA A 248 11.87 -5.96 -7.74
CA ALA A 248 12.23 -7.14 -6.96
C ALA A 248 11.73 -7.03 -5.51
N LEU A 249 11.95 -5.89 -4.85
CA LEU A 249 11.46 -5.67 -3.49
C LEU A 249 9.92 -5.75 -3.40
N CYS A 250 9.22 -5.20 -4.39
CA CYS A 250 7.76 -5.29 -4.51
C CYS A 250 7.28 -6.73 -4.77
N ALA A 251 7.97 -7.50 -5.62
CA ALA A 251 7.64 -8.90 -5.89
C ALA A 251 7.73 -9.76 -4.62
N PHE A 252 8.70 -9.47 -3.74
CA PHE A 252 8.84 -10.13 -2.44
C PHE A 252 7.89 -9.58 -1.35
N GLY A 253 6.98 -8.67 -1.70
CA GLY A 253 6.03 -8.08 -0.74
C GLY A 253 6.72 -7.32 0.38
N ARG A 254 7.89 -6.72 0.14
CA ARG A 254 8.62 -5.96 1.16
C ARG A 254 8.05 -4.54 1.24
N ARG A 255 7.48 -4.19 2.39
CA ARG A 255 6.99 -2.84 2.70
C ARG A 255 7.98 -1.70 2.34
N PRO A 256 9.30 -1.78 2.65
CA PRO A 256 10.23 -0.73 2.24
C PRO A 256 10.33 -0.55 0.72
N GLY A 257 10.14 -1.61 -0.07
CA GLY A 257 10.09 -1.53 -1.52
C GLY A 257 8.95 -0.63 -1.99
N TYR A 258 7.76 -0.82 -1.44
CA TYR A 258 6.61 0.04 -1.74
C TYR A 258 6.77 1.49 -1.30
N THR A 259 7.38 1.72 -0.14
CA THR A 259 7.72 3.08 0.30
C THR A 259 8.70 3.74 -0.66
N ALA A 260 9.77 3.03 -1.05
CA ALA A 260 10.75 3.56 -2.00
C ALA A 260 10.13 3.82 -3.38
N THR A 261 9.24 2.95 -3.86
CA THR A 261 8.48 3.17 -5.11
C THR A 261 7.57 4.39 -5.02
N ALA A 262 6.87 4.57 -3.89
CA ALA A 262 6.02 5.75 -3.70
C ALA A 262 6.85 7.05 -3.74
N LEU A 263 7.97 7.07 -3.03
CA LEU A 263 8.90 8.21 -3.00
C LEU A 263 9.52 8.49 -4.37
N ALA A 264 9.93 7.43 -5.09
CA ALA A 264 10.43 7.56 -6.46
C ALA A 264 9.35 8.15 -7.39
N GLY A 265 8.10 7.69 -7.29
CA GLY A 265 6.98 8.23 -8.03
C GLY A 265 6.75 9.71 -7.74
N THR A 266 6.74 10.11 -6.46
CA THR A 266 6.65 11.52 -6.06
C THR A 266 7.81 12.35 -6.60
N ALA A 267 9.04 11.85 -6.50
CA ALA A 267 10.22 12.55 -7.01
C ALA A 267 10.15 12.76 -8.53
N VAL A 268 9.73 11.74 -9.29
CA VAL A 268 9.54 11.84 -10.75
C VAL A 268 8.44 12.86 -11.08
N MET A 269 7.32 12.88 -10.35
CA MET A 269 6.28 13.90 -10.55
C MET A 269 6.79 15.31 -10.28
N LEU A 270 7.56 15.51 -9.21
CA LEU A 270 8.15 16.82 -8.89
C LEU A 270 9.18 17.25 -9.93
N MET A 271 10.01 16.33 -10.42
CA MET A 271 10.96 16.61 -11.49
C MET A 271 10.26 16.96 -12.81
N ALA A 272 9.13 16.31 -13.13
CA ALA A 272 8.34 16.66 -14.30
C ALA A 272 7.90 18.13 -14.26
N LEU A 273 7.47 18.64 -13.10
CA LEU A 273 7.08 20.04 -12.93
C LEU A 273 8.21 21.03 -13.23
N LEU A 274 9.47 20.62 -13.05
CA LEU A 274 10.64 21.48 -13.28
C LEU A 274 11.06 21.52 -14.76
N ASP A 275 10.84 20.44 -15.50
CA ASP A 275 11.33 20.30 -16.89
C ASP A 275 10.36 20.90 -17.91
N GLY A 276 9.05 20.96 -17.63
CA GLY A 276 8.03 21.68 -18.42
C GLY A 276 7.90 21.30 -19.91
N GLY A 277 8.73 20.38 -20.41
CA GLY A 277 8.86 20.03 -21.82
C GLY A 277 7.94 18.90 -22.28
N PHE A 278 8.19 18.40 -23.50
CA PHE A 278 7.38 17.34 -24.13
C PHE A 278 7.27 16.05 -23.29
N LEU A 279 8.28 15.75 -22.48
CA LEU A 279 8.30 14.57 -21.61
C LEU A 279 7.49 14.75 -20.31
N PHE A 280 6.98 15.95 -20.04
CA PHE A 280 6.18 16.24 -18.85
C PHE A 280 5.07 15.20 -18.67
N ALA A 281 4.24 14.99 -19.69
CA ALA A 281 3.08 14.11 -19.59
C ALA A 281 3.50 12.66 -19.28
N ALA A 282 4.57 12.17 -19.92
CA ALA A 282 5.08 10.83 -19.68
C ALA A 282 5.59 10.67 -18.25
N PHE A 283 6.48 11.55 -17.79
CA PHE A 283 7.00 11.50 -16.42
C PHE A 283 5.91 11.71 -15.37
N TRP A 284 4.98 12.62 -15.61
CA TRP A 284 3.83 12.85 -14.73
C TRP A 284 2.99 11.59 -14.56
N TRP A 285 2.69 10.90 -15.67
CA TRP A 285 1.95 9.64 -15.66
C TRP A 285 2.70 8.50 -14.98
N PHE A 286 3.97 8.28 -15.33
CA PHE A 286 4.79 7.24 -14.71
C PHE A 286 5.00 7.50 -13.21
N GLY A 287 5.28 8.75 -12.83
CA GLY A 287 5.41 9.16 -11.44
C GLY A 287 4.11 8.92 -10.66
N GLY A 288 2.96 9.29 -11.23
CA GLY A 288 1.65 9.03 -10.65
C GLY A 288 1.31 7.55 -10.51
N LEU A 289 1.68 6.73 -11.50
CA LEU A 289 1.52 5.27 -11.46
C LEU A 289 2.38 4.65 -10.35
N TYR A 290 3.66 5.04 -10.26
CA TYR A 290 4.59 4.57 -9.23
C TYR A 290 4.12 4.97 -7.83
N LEU A 291 3.67 6.22 -7.67
CA LEU A 291 3.08 6.71 -6.43
C LEU A 291 1.87 5.87 -6.03
N THR A 292 0.97 5.59 -6.98
CA THR A 292 -0.23 4.79 -6.73
C THR A 292 0.12 3.37 -6.33
N ILE A 293 0.99 2.69 -7.07
CA ILE A 293 1.42 1.30 -6.77
C ILE A 293 2.11 1.25 -5.40
N GLY A 294 3.03 2.19 -5.13
CA GLY A 294 3.74 2.30 -3.86
C GLY A 294 2.79 2.55 -2.69
N ALA A 295 1.84 3.48 -2.84
CA ALA A 295 0.85 3.78 -1.81
C ALA A 295 -0.07 2.58 -1.52
N ILE A 296 -0.57 1.89 -2.56
CA ILE A 296 -1.38 0.68 -2.41
C ILE A 296 -0.60 -0.41 -1.69
N GLY A 297 0.61 -0.72 -2.16
CA GLY A 297 1.44 -1.77 -1.56
C GLY A 297 1.85 -1.45 -0.12
N PHE A 298 2.08 -0.18 0.19
CA PHE A 298 2.40 0.25 1.56
C PHE A 298 1.26 0.05 2.54
N VAL A 299 0.00 0.28 2.13
CA VAL A 299 -1.17 0.10 3.00
C VAL A 299 -1.63 -1.35 3.09
N THR A 300 -1.38 -2.16 2.06
CA THR A 300 -1.76 -3.59 2.05
C THR A 300 -0.72 -4.49 2.67
N THR A 301 0.55 -4.06 2.73
CA THR A 301 1.63 -4.87 3.31
C THR A 301 1.79 -4.57 4.81
N PRO A 302 1.49 -5.52 5.70
CA PRO A 302 1.67 -5.30 7.14
C PRO A 302 3.15 -5.08 7.48
N PRO A 303 3.46 -4.27 8.51
CA PRO A 303 4.82 -4.23 9.06
C PRO A 303 5.22 -5.63 9.50
N ARG A 304 6.42 -6.06 9.13
CA ARG A 304 7.00 -7.29 9.66
C ARG A 304 7.04 -7.15 11.19
N PRO A 305 6.58 -8.14 11.97
CA PRO A 305 6.71 -8.10 13.42
C PRO A 305 8.18 -7.84 13.72
N ARG A 306 8.49 -6.73 14.39
CA ARG A 306 9.84 -6.59 14.95
C ARG A 306 9.95 -7.73 15.94
N THR A 307 10.82 -8.69 15.67
CA THR A 307 11.28 -9.64 16.68
C THR A 307 11.82 -8.78 17.81
N ARG A 308 11.00 -8.60 18.85
CA ARG A 308 11.42 -7.89 20.04
C ARG A 308 12.63 -8.69 20.54
N PRO A 309 13.81 -8.08 20.69
CA PRO A 309 14.93 -8.79 21.29
C PRO A 309 14.42 -9.38 22.59
N GLU A 310 14.59 -10.69 22.77
CA GLU A 310 14.20 -11.38 23.98
C GLU A 310 14.68 -10.54 25.16
N ARG A 311 13.71 -10.08 25.96
CA ARG A 311 14.04 -9.36 27.19
C ARG A 311 14.91 -10.35 27.97
N PRO A 312 16.17 -10.02 28.30
CA PRO A 312 17.02 -10.95 29.02
C PRO A 312 16.25 -11.39 30.25
N THR A 313 15.99 -12.69 30.34
CA THR A 313 15.28 -13.30 31.46
C THR A 313 16.03 -12.83 32.71
N PRO A 314 15.36 -12.16 33.68
CA PRO A 314 16.04 -11.77 34.90
C PRO A 314 16.67 -13.05 35.46
N ALA A 315 18.01 -13.04 35.59
CA ALA A 315 18.73 -14.15 36.16
C ALA A 315 18.07 -14.42 37.52
N ILE A 316 17.45 -15.59 37.67
CA ILE A 316 16.90 -16.02 38.96
C ILE A 316 18.11 -16.10 39.87
N ASN A 317 18.22 -15.12 40.76
CA ASN A 317 19.32 -15.02 41.71
C ASN A 317 19.08 -16.10 42.76
N THR A 318 19.60 -17.31 42.52
CA THR A 318 19.50 -18.46 43.42
C THR A 318 20.36 -18.33 44.68
N ALA A 319 21.03 -17.19 44.88
CA ALA A 319 21.78 -16.91 46.08
C ALA A 319 20.89 -16.28 47.17
N ALA A 320 20.23 -17.12 47.96
CA ALA A 320 20.08 -16.97 49.43
C ALA A 320 18.94 -17.87 49.95
N VAL A 321 19.27 -19.12 50.26
CA VAL A 321 18.60 -19.86 51.34
C VAL A 321 19.64 -19.99 52.45
N PRO A 322 19.59 -19.17 53.52
CA PRO A 322 20.31 -19.47 54.74
C PRO A 322 19.59 -20.62 55.45
N GLY A 323 20.37 -21.64 55.84
CA GLY A 323 19.94 -22.72 56.72
C GLY A 323 19.86 -22.29 58.17
#